data_AF-Q7RLL5-F1
#
_entry.id   AF-Q7RLL5-F1
#
_cell.length_a   1.000
_cell.length_b   1.000
_cell.length_c   1.000
_cell.angle_alpha   90.00
_cell.angle_beta   90.00
_cell.angle_gamma   90.00
#
_symmetry.space_group_name_H-M   'P 1'
#
loop_
_entity.id
_entity.type
_entity.pdbx_description
1 polymer ?
#
loop_
_entity_poly.entity_id
_entity_poly.type
_entity_poly.pdbx_seq_one_letter_code
_entity_poly.pdbx_strand_id
1 'polypeptide(L)'
;MNLNEENGITKKINWLRQLEERNPEYELKRRNIFPNYISLLNSIEECIKLKNGYKMNQILKLTQIPIYIYIIDNMNENDLRKKIKERNSLKNFEQLIIDHFNIIKILCNKNHINWDILSNISCKFLSTFLQLYCNNLWLLPYLLSICSFLNNISTLADSYNNNKNDIFSDENEDINNKNKYTIEVLNSIRGKIGIVKGDAEKHGGFVILMLQSIKLCMKLNNMQITSSFLKIINSTDINYAYIPKLFIVLFKCELGKLYLQKMEYEKAENEFIWAFSNSQKNKIAFRKKILQAIISIRLNKGIYPPKNLLKKYNLHIYIDIIYSMKRGNIFLYNNVIQNFSKYFFENGLNESKTTHSHFYLSHVLVDSRRGATKKHH
;
A
#
# COMPACT_ATOMS: atom_id res chain seq x y z
N MET A 1 32.23 7.87 -12.57
CA MET A 1 31.14 8.33 -13.47
C MET A 1 30.23 7.14 -13.78
N ASN A 2 29.07 7.05 -13.12
CA ASN A 2 27.92 6.25 -13.58
C ASN A 2 26.66 7.07 -13.25
N LEU A 3 26.47 8.16 -14.01
CA LEU A 3 25.30 9.03 -13.92
C LEU A 3 24.02 8.39 -14.51
N ASN A 4 24.12 7.15 -15.01
CA ASN A 4 23.16 6.53 -15.94
C ASN A 4 22.51 5.24 -15.40
N GLU A 5 22.29 5.10 -14.09
CA GLU A 5 21.29 4.13 -13.65
C GLU A 5 19.90 4.73 -13.88
N GLU A 6 19.40 4.56 -15.11
CA GLU A 6 18.00 4.84 -15.45
C GLU A 6 17.10 4.13 -14.42
N ASN A 7 16.15 4.88 -13.86
CA ASN A 7 15.14 4.35 -12.95
C ASN A 7 14.40 3.18 -13.64
N GLY A 8 14.11 2.11 -12.90
CA GLY A 8 13.38 0.94 -13.41
C GLY A 8 12.04 1.29 -14.09
N ILE A 9 11.39 2.38 -13.69
CA ILE A 9 10.19 2.91 -14.36
C ILE A 9 10.56 3.44 -15.76
N THR A 10 11.57 4.31 -15.85
CA THR A 10 12.05 4.89 -17.12
C THR A 10 12.56 3.80 -18.06
N LYS A 11 13.37 2.85 -17.58
CA LYS A 11 13.84 1.69 -18.37
C LYS A 11 12.67 0.93 -18.98
N LYS A 12 11.66 0.63 -18.17
CA LYS A 12 10.47 -0.09 -18.62
C LYS A 12 9.70 0.71 -19.66
N ILE A 13 9.53 2.01 -19.47
CA ILE A 13 8.79 2.86 -20.42
C ILE A 13 9.56 3.01 -21.74
N ASN A 14 10.88 3.19 -21.70
CA ASN A 14 11.71 3.26 -22.89
C ASN A 14 11.69 1.93 -23.67
N TRP A 15 11.74 0.79 -22.97
CA TRP A 15 11.55 -0.52 -23.59
C TRP A 15 10.18 -0.65 -24.27
N LEU A 16 9.12 -0.16 -23.63
CA LEU A 16 7.78 -0.17 -24.22
C LEU A 16 7.65 0.74 -25.43
N ARG A 17 8.28 1.91 -25.39
CA ARG A 17 8.33 2.84 -26.53
C ARG A 17 9.02 2.18 -27.73
N GLN A 18 10.16 1.51 -27.52
CA GLN A 18 10.85 0.76 -28.57
C GLN A 18 10.05 -0.42 -29.12
N LEU A 19 9.25 -1.09 -28.28
CA LEU A 19 8.37 -2.16 -28.74
C LEU A 19 7.22 -1.65 -29.58
N GLU A 20 6.60 -0.52 -29.19
CA GLU A 20 5.54 0.14 -29.94
C GLU A 20 6.08 0.63 -31.31
N GLU A 21 7.32 1.13 -31.38
CA GLU A 21 7.97 1.52 -32.63
C GLU A 21 8.29 0.33 -33.57
N ARG A 22 8.55 -0.87 -33.02
CA ARG A 22 9.01 -2.04 -33.80
C ARG A 22 7.90 -2.99 -34.24
N ASN A 23 6.77 -3.04 -33.54
CA ASN A 23 5.67 -3.97 -33.84
C ASN A 23 4.30 -3.32 -33.59
N PRO A 24 3.67 -2.70 -34.60
CA PRO A 24 2.31 -2.16 -34.46
C PRO A 24 1.27 -3.26 -34.17
N GLU A 25 1.51 -4.53 -34.51
CA GLU A 25 0.61 -5.63 -34.12
C GLU A 25 0.69 -6.02 -32.63
N TYR A 26 1.74 -5.60 -31.91
CA TYR A 26 1.84 -5.79 -30.44
C TYR A 26 0.82 -4.93 -29.68
N GLU A 27 0.27 -3.91 -30.35
CA GLU A 27 -0.80 -3.03 -29.87
C GLU A 27 -2.07 -3.78 -29.44
N LEU A 28 -2.36 -4.93 -30.05
CA LEU A 28 -3.56 -5.74 -29.82
C LEU A 28 -3.50 -6.64 -28.56
N LYS A 29 -2.30 -6.90 -28.02
CA LYS A 29 -2.12 -7.87 -26.92
C LYS A 29 -2.15 -7.23 -25.52
N ARG A 30 -2.10 -5.91 -25.41
CA ARG A 30 -2.17 -5.20 -24.12
C ARG A 30 -3.62 -5.00 -23.70
N ARG A 31 -4.08 -5.82 -22.76
CA ARG A 31 -5.40 -5.65 -22.13
C ARG A 31 -5.50 -4.25 -21.49
N ASN A 32 -6.57 -3.52 -21.83
CA ASN A 32 -6.96 -2.22 -21.26
C ASN A 32 -6.16 -0.99 -21.73
N ILE A 33 -5.60 -0.97 -22.95
CA ILE A 33 -5.09 0.26 -23.57
C ILE A 33 -6.11 0.80 -24.56
N PHE A 34 -6.34 2.10 -24.52
CA PHE A 34 -7.22 2.81 -25.43
C PHE A 34 -6.44 3.31 -26.65
N PRO A 35 -7.02 3.19 -27.86
CA PRO A 35 -6.34 3.62 -29.09
C PRO A 35 -6.15 5.14 -29.19
N ASN A 36 -6.97 5.93 -28.49
CA ASN A 36 -6.86 7.38 -28.48
C ASN A 36 -7.54 7.98 -27.24
N TYR A 37 -7.29 9.27 -26.98
CA TYR A 37 -7.97 9.98 -25.88
C TYR A 37 -9.49 10.03 -26.05
N ILE A 38 -10.02 10.00 -27.28
CA ILE A 38 -11.47 10.07 -27.52
C ILE A 38 -12.18 8.83 -26.96
N SER A 39 -11.64 7.63 -27.21
CA SER A 39 -12.16 6.36 -26.68
C SER A 39 -12.00 6.26 -25.17
N LEU A 40 -10.89 6.79 -24.61
CA LEU A 40 -10.70 6.94 -23.17
C LEU A 40 -11.81 7.85 -22.58
N LEU A 41 -12.03 9.03 -23.16
CA LEU A 41 -13.05 9.99 -22.70
C LEU A 41 -14.47 9.40 -22.80
N ASN A 42 -14.80 8.69 -23.89
CA ASN A 42 -16.08 7.97 -24.02
C ASN A 42 -16.28 6.96 -22.88
N SER A 43 -15.23 6.20 -22.55
CA SER A 43 -15.29 5.21 -21.48
C SER A 43 -15.43 5.86 -20.10
N ILE A 44 -14.83 7.03 -19.90
CA ILE A 44 -15.00 7.83 -18.68
C ILE A 44 -16.44 8.35 -18.57
N GLU A 45 -17.02 8.85 -19.66
CA GLU A 45 -18.43 9.29 -19.69
C GLU A 45 -19.38 8.15 -19.34
N GLU A 46 -19.16 6.95 -19.88
CA GLU A 46 -19.93 5.76 -19.48
C GLU A 46 -19.80 5.47 -17.98
N CYS A 47 -18.61 5.59 -17.41
CA CYS A 47 -18.40 5.37 -15.98
C CYS A 47 -19.13 6.40 -15.13
N ILE A 48 -19.18 7.66 -15.57
CA ILE A 48 -19.91 8.74 -14.89
C ILE A 48 -21.41 8.49 -14.98
N LYS A 49 -21.94 8.13 -16.16
CA LYS A 49 -23.37 7.80 -16.35
C LYS A 49 -23.80 6.63 -15.46
N LEU A 50 -22.97 5.59 -15.37
CA LEU A 50 -23.25 4.39 -14.57
C LEU A 50 -22.83 4.51 -13.09
N LYS A 51 -22.17 5.61 -12.69
CA LYS A 51 -21.54 5.78 -11.37
C LYS A 51 -20.65 4.60 -10.96
N ASN A 52 -19.90 4.03 -11.91
CA ASN A 52 -19.08 2.83 -11.68
C ASN A 52 -17.64 3.20 -11.33
N GLY A 53 -17.36 3.34 -10.03
CA GLY A 53 -16.03 3.68 -9.53
C GLY A 53 -14.97 2.60 -9.73
N TYR A 54 -15.36 1.34 -9.84
CA TYR A 54 -14.43 0.24 -10.09
C TYR A 54 -13.90 0.27 -11.53
N LYS A 55 -14.79 0.50 -12.52
CA LYS A 55 -14.40 0.66 -13.94
C LYS A 55 -13.56 1.94 -14.11
N MET A 56 -13.95 3.04 -13.48
CA MET A 56 -13.17 4.29 -13.48
C MET A 56 -11.75 4.08 -12.94
N ASN A 57 -11.61 3.37 -11.82
CA ASN A 57 -10.31 3.02 -11.25
C ASN A 57 -9.47 2.10 -12.15
N GLN A 58 -10.09 1.20 -12.90
CA GLN A 58 -9.37 0.35 -13.86
C GLN A 58 -8.84 1.15 -15.04
N ILE A 59 -9.60 2.13 -15.52
CA ILE A 59 -9.27 2.97 -16.67
C ILE A 59 -8.17 3.98 -16.30
N LEU A 60 -8.31 4.69 -15.18
CA LEU A 60 -7.42 5.76 -14.75
C LEU A 60 -6.36 5.30 -13.75
N LYS A 61 -6.00 4.03 -13.80
CA LYS A 61 -5.04 3.46 -12.86
C LYS A 61 -3.66 4.05 -13.11
N LEU A 62 -3.15 4.87 -12.19
CA LEU A 62 -1.83 5.55 -12.31
C LEU A 62 -0.61 4.61 -12.48
N THR A 63 -0.77 3.31 -12.21
CA THR A 63 0.27 2.29 -12.45
C THR A 63 0.25 1.72 -13.87
N GLN A 64 -0.72 2.10 -14.68
CA GLN A 64 -0.94 1.62 -16.04
C GLN A 64 -1.00 2.82 -17.00
N ILE A 65 -0.40 2.65 -18.17
CA ILE A 65 -0.46 3.67 -19.22
C ILE A 65 -1.80 3.47 -19.93
N PRO A 66 -2.71 4.46 -19.92
CA PRO A 66 -4.06 4.29 -20.44
C PRO A 66 -4.12 4.24 -21.97
N ILE A 67 -3.13 4.84 -22.64
CA ILE A 67 -3.07 5.05 -24.10
C ILE A 67 -1.64 4.77 -24.55
N TYR A 68 -1.42 4.52 -25.84
CA TYR A 68 -0.08 4.36 -26.41
C TYR A 68 0.85 5.55 -26.10
N ILE A 69 2.13 5.23 -25.90
CA ILE A 69 3.13 6.18 -25.41
C ILE A 69 3.36 7.30 -26.43
N TYR A 70 3.34 6.99 -27.73
CA TYR A 70 3.52 7.98 -28.79
C TYR A 70 2.46 9.09 -28.76
N ILE A 71 1.21 8.76 -28.38
CA ILE A 71 0.12 9.74 -28.28
C ILE A 71 0.34 10.64 -27.06
N ILE A 72 0.81 10.07 -25.95
CA ILE A 72 1.09 10.81 -24.71
C ILE A 72 2.26 11.77 -24.92
N ASP A 73 3.30 11.34 -25.63
CA ASP A 73 4.49 12.14 -25.93
C ASP A 73 4.12 13.36 -26.81
N ASN A 74 3.22 13.20 -27.78
CA ASN A 74 2.84 14.25 -28.74
C ASN A 74 1.71 15.17 -28.25
N MET A 75 0.90 14.75 -27.28
CA MET A 75 -0.23 15.53 -26.78
C MET A 75 0.20 16.55 -25.72
N ASN A 76 -0.41 17.75 -25.77
CA ASN A 76 -0.28 18.76 -24.73
C ASN A 76 -1.55 18.90 -23.88
N GLU A 77 -1.41 19.51 -22.70
CA GLU A 77 -2.55 19.77 -21.80
C GLU A 77 -3.65 20.58 -22.49
N ASN A 78 -3.27 21.57 -23.30
CA ASN A 78 -4.21 22.40 -24.04
C ASN A 78 -5.05 21.61 -25.05
N ASP A 79 -4.46 20.61 -25.70
CA ASP A 79 -5.15 19.77 -26.68
C ASP A 79 -6.15 18.84 -25.99
N LEU A 80 -5.78 18.33 -24.81
CA LEU A 80 -6.68 17.54 -23.97
C LEU A 80 -7.85 18.41 -23.45
N ARG A 81 -7.57 19.62 -22.98
CA ARG A 81 -8.61 20.58 -22.55
C ARG A 81 -9.61 20.88 -23.67
N LYS A 82 -9.15 21.09 -24.91
CA LYS A 82 -10.04 21.31 -26.06
C LYS A 82 -10.98 20.11 -26.27
N LYS A 83 -10.44 18.89 -26.28
CA LYS A 83 -11.24 17.65 -26.42
C LYS A 83 -12.22 17.40 -25.27
N ILE A 84 -11.92 17.89 -24.05
CA ILE A 84 -12.84 17.81 -22.90
C ILE A 84 -13.93 18.88 -23.02
N LYS A 85 -13.62 20.10 -23.46
CA LYS A 85 -14.60 21.20 -23.61
C LYS A 85 -15.71 20.88 -24.60
N GLU A 86 -15.42 20.08 -25.62
CA GLU A 86 -16.42 19.54 -26.56
C GLU A 86 -17.48 18.65 -25.86
N ARG A 87 -17.24 18.22 -24.61
CA ARG A 87 -18.05 17.26 -23.86
C ARG A 87 -18.58 17.86 -22.57
N ASN A 88 -19.82 18.34 -22.60
CA ASN A 88 -20.47 18.98 -21.44
C ASN A 88 -20.51 18.10 -20.18
N SER A 89 -20.65 16.77 -20.31
CA SER A 89 -20.72 15.84 -19.18
C SER A 89 -19.42 15.71 -18.39
N LEU A 90 -18.28 16.10 -18.96
CA LEU A 90 -16.96 15.93 -18.35
C LEU A 90 -16.44 17.18 -17.63
N LYS A 91 -17.15 18.31 -17.69
CA LYS A 91 -16.72 19.59 -17.08
C LYS A 91 -16.34 19.45 -15.60
N ASN A 92 -17.17 18.75 -14.82
CA ASN A 92 -16.92 18.55 -13.38
C ASN A 92 -15.72 17.62 -13.09
N PHE A 93 -15.27 16.85 -14.08
CA PHE A 93 -14.15 15.91 -13.98
C PHE A 93 -12.92 16.36 -14.78
N GLU A 94 -12.95 17.56 -15.38
CA GLU A 94 -11.87 18.09 -16.22
C GLU A 94 -10.54 18.08 -15.45
N GLN A 95 -10.53 18.66 -14.26
CA GLN A 95 -9.32 18.75 -13.44
C GLN A 95 -8.76 17.37 -13.08
N LEU A 96 -9.62 16.39 -12.81
CA LEU A 96 -9.21 15.02 -12.51
C LEU A 96 -8.48 14.39 -13.70
N ILE A 97 -9.03 14.54 -14.90
CA ILE A 97 -8.46 13.95 -16.13
C ILE A 97 -7.12 14.61 -16.46
N ILE A 98 -7.01 15.92 -16.24
CA ILE A 98 -5.79 16.69 -16.51
C ILE A 98 -4.69 16.36 -15.51
N ASP A 99 -5.00 16.35 -14.22
CA ASP A 99 -4.04 15.98 -13.18
C ASP A 99 -3.52 14.55 -13.42
N HIS A 100 -4.41 13.61 -13.79
CA HIS A 100 -4.02 12.26 -14.19
C HIS A 100 -3.09 12.27 -15.40
N PHE A 101 -3.45 13.00 -16.47
CA PHE A 101 -2.62 13.13 -17.66
C PHE A 101 -1.21 13.66 -17.34
N ASN A 102 -1.13 14.72 -16.54
CA ASN A 102 0.13 15.33 -16.15
C ASN A 102 1.02 14.38 -15.35
N ILE A 103 0.45 13.59 -14.43
CA ILE A 103 1.20 12.54 -13.72
C ILE A 103 1.74 11.49 -14.70
N ILE A 104 0.90 10.98 -15.61
CA ILE A 104 1.32 9.99 -16.61
C ILE A 104 2.42 10.56 -17.53
N LYS A 105 2.30 11.82 -17.97
CA LYS A 105 3.30 12.48 -18.81
C LYS A 105 4.67 12.59 -18.13
N ILE A 106 4.69 12.89 -16.83
CA ILE A 106 5.94 12.92 -16.04
C ILE A 106 6.55 11.51 -15.92
N LEU A 107 5.71 10.49 -15.69
CA LEU A 107 6.18 9.10 -15.64
C LEU A 107 6.74 8.65 -16.99
N CYS A 108 6.13 9.09 -18.10
CA CYS A 108 6.54 8.76 -19.47
C CYS A 108 7.83 9.46 -19.94
N ASN A 109 8.42 10.34 -19.13
CA ASN A 109 9.60 11.10 -19.53
C ASN A 109 10.79 10.20 -19.91
N LYS A 110 11.50 10.54 -20.99
CA LYS A 110 12.55 9.70 -21.62
C LYS A 110 13.83 9.58 -20.78
N ASN A 111 14.19 10.66 -20.08
CA ASN A 111 15.50 10.77 -19.43
C ASN A 111 15.44 10.29 -17.98
N HIS A 112 14.92 11.14 -17.09
CA HIS A 112 14.78 10.84 -15.67
C HIS A 112 13.48 11.43 -15.13
N ILE A 113 12.91 10.71 -14.16
CA ILE A 113 11.75 11.18 -13.41
C ILE A 113 12.24 12.18 -12.36
N ASN A 114 11.75 13.42 -12.43
CA ASN A 114 11.95 14.38 -11.35
C ASN A 114 10.98 14.04 -10.20
N TRP A 115 11.52 13.44 -9.13
CA TRP A 115 10.75 12.97 -7.99
C TRP A 115 10.10 14.10 -7.19
N ASP A 116 10.75 15.26 -7.06
CA ASP A 116 10.18 16.42 -6.35
C ASP A 116 8.95 16.95 -7.10
N ILE A 117 9.02 17.06 -8.43
CA ILE A 117 7.88 17.50 -9.26
C ILE A 117 6.76 16.46 -9.20
N LEU A 118 7.09 15.16 -9.33
CA LEU A 118 6.10 14.08 -9.28
C LEU A 118 5.38 14.02 -7.93
N SER A 119 6.11 14.11 -6.81
CA SER A 119 5.53 14.10 -5.45
C SER A 119 4.57 15.28 -5.27
N ASN A 120 5.02 16.50 -5.59
CA ASN A 120 4.24 17.72 -5.43
C ASN A 120 2.94 17.69 -6.27
N ILE A 121 3.03 17.29 -7.55
CA ILE A 121 1.86 17.19 -8.43
C ILE A 121 0.91 16.10 -7.94
N SER A 122 1.43 14.95 -7.50
CA SER A 122 0.59 13.87 -6.98
C SER A 122 -0.12 14.25 -5.67
N CYS A 123 0.53 15.00 -4.79
CA CYS A 123 -0.07 15.54 -3.57
C CYS A 123 -1.15 16.60 -3.85
N LYS A 124 -0.92 17.46 -4.86
CA LYS A 124 -1.94 18.40 -5.35
C LYS A 124 -3.13 17.67 -5.94
N PHE A 125 -2.88 16.62 -6.75
CA PHE A 125 -3.92 15.78 -7.32
C PHE A 125 -4.79 15.10 -6.24
N LEU A 126 -4.19 14.60 -5.16
CA LEU A 126 -4.98 14.06 -4.04
C LEU A 126 -5.91 15.13 -3.43
N SER A 127 -5.43 16.37 -3.32
CA SER A 127 -6.21 17.47 -2.76
C SER A 127 -7.40 17.85 -3.64
N THR A 128 -7.18 17.99 -4.96
CA THR A 128 -8.24 18.28 -5.94
C THR A 128 -9.23 17.12 -6.02
N PHE A 129 -8.73 15.88 -6.03
CA PHE A 129 -9.54 14.67 -6.07
C PHE A 129 -10.43 14.52 -4.82
N LEU A 130 -9.94 14.85 -3.63
CA LEU A 130 -10.75 14.75 -2.41
C LEU A 130 -11.94 15.72 -2.39
N GLN A 131 -11.78 16.92 -2.95
CA GLN A 131 -12.88 17.86 -3.11
C GLN A 131 -13.97 17.27 -4.03
N LEU A 132 -13.55 16.63 -5.12
CA LEU A 132 -14.46 15.96 -6.05
C LEU A 132 -15.11 14.71 -5.43
N TYR A 133 -14.37 13.93 -4.65
CA TYR A 133 -14.86 12.75 -3.93
C TYR A 133 -15.96 13.09 -2.93
N CYS A 134 -15.84 14.22 -2.22
CA CYS A 134 -16.87 14.65 -1.27
C CYS A 134 -18.26 14.79 -1.91
N ASN A 135 -18.32 15.07 -3.21
CA ASN A 135 -19.55 15.16 -3.99
C ASN A 135 -19.89 13.84 -4.72
N ASN A 136 -18.94 12.90 -4.83
CA ASN A 136 -19.03 11.69 -5.64
C ASN A 136 -18.47 10.46 -4.89
N LEU A 137 -19.21 9.97 -3.89
CA LEU A 137 -18.76 8.89 -3.00
C LEU A 137 -18.45 7.56 -3.73
N TRP A 138 -19.04 7.34 -4.91
CA TRP A 138 -18.81 6.15 -5.73
C TRP A 138 -17.35 6.03 -6.24
N LEU A 139 -16.56 7.10 -6.19
CA LEU A 139 -15.15 7.12 -6.57
C LEU A 139 -14.19 6.56 -5.51
N LEU A 140 -14.73 6.04 -4.41
CA LEU A 140 -13.96 5.44 -3.31
C LEU A 140 -12.87 4.44 -3.77
N PRO A 141 -13.09 3.54 -4.74
CA PRO A 141 -12.04 2.63 -5.21
C PRO A 141 -10.84 3.36 -5.83
N TYR A 142 -11.09 4.50 -6.47
CA TYR A 142 -10.04 5.28 -7.11
C TYR A 142 -9.22 6.06 -6.08
N LEU A 143 -9.85 6.56 -5.00
CA LEU A 143 -9.15 7.14 -3.85
C LEU A 143 -8.08 6.18 -3.30
N LEU A 144 -8.44 4.90 -3.12
CA LEU A 144 -7.49 3.89 -2.66
C LEU A 144 -6.30 3.76 -3.61
N SER A 145 -6.54 3.82 -4.92
CA SER A 145 -5.48 3.69 -5.92
C SER A 145 -4.55 4.91 -5.93
N ILE A 146 -5.09 6.13 -5.81
CA ILE A 146 -4.29 7.36 -5.72
C ILE A 146 -3.38 7.32 -4.49
N CYS A 147 -3.93 7.02 -3.30
CA CYS A 147 -3.13 6.93 -2.09
C CYS A 147 -2.12 5.76 -2.15
N SER A 148 -2.48 4.63 -2.75
CA SER A 148 -1.53 3.52 -2.92
C SER A 148 -0.40 3.86 -3.89
N PHE A 149 -0.70 4.61 -4.95
CA PHE A 149 0.28 5.13 -5.90
C PHE A 149 1.25 6.07 -5.19
N LEU A 150 0.73 7.06 -4.47
CA LEU A 150 1.51 7.98 -3.63
C LEU A 150 2.47 7.24 -2.70
N ASN A 151 1.97 6.22 -1.99
CA ASN A 151 2.77 5.41 -1.08
C ASN A 151 3.88 4.60 -1.74
N ASN A 152 3.72 4.25 -3.01
CA ASN A 152 4.72 3.49 -3.76
C ASN A 152 5.77 4.44 -4.33
N ILE A 153 5.35 5.57 -4.94
CA ILE A 153 6.28 6.54 -5.50
C ILE A 153 7.15 7.17 -4.43
N SER A 154 6.61 7.43 -3.22
CA SER A 154 7.40 8.01 -2.12
C SER A 154 8.54 7.08 -1.71
N THR A 155 8.24 5.78 -1.54
CA THR A 155 9.26 4.79 -1.19
C THR A 155 10.27 4.54 -2.29
N LEU A 156 9.84 4.61 -3.56
CA LEU A 156 10.76 4.47 -4.68
C LEU A 156 11.69 5.68 -4.78
N ALA A 157 11.16 6.89 -4.59
CA ALA A 157 11.93 8.12 -4.59
C ALA A 157 12.96 8.13 -3.45
N ASP A 158 12.56 7.77 -2.23
CA ASP A 158 13.47 7.66 -1.08
C ASP A 158 14.56 6.60 -1.33
N SER A 159 14.20 5.42 -1.88
CA SER A 159 15.20 4.39 -2.22
C SER A 159 16.20 4.84 -3.29
N TYR A 160 15.75 5.64 -4.25
CA TYR A 160 16.61 6.15 -5.32
C TYR A 160 17.56 7.25 -4.82
N ASN A 161 17.10 8.11 -3.90
CA ASN A 161 17.94 9.11 -3.26
C ASN A 161 19.01 8.47 -2.36
N ASN A 162 18.65 7.46 -1.57
CA ASN A 162 19.61 6.76 -0.71
C ASN A 162 20.74 6.11 -1.53
N ASN A 163 20.40 5.45 -2.65
CA ASN A 163 21.41 4.86 -3.54
C ASN A 163 22.36 5.88 -4.18
N LYS A 164 21.94 7.15 -4.32
CA LYS A 164 22.82 8.23 -4.83
C LYS A 164 23.74 8.77 -3.74
N ASN A 165 23.26 8.85 -2.50
CA ASN A 165 23.98 9.45 -1.38
C ASN A 165 25.01 8.48 -0.75
N ASP A 166 24.82 7.16 -0.87
CA ASP A 166 25.77 6.14 -0.40
C ASP A 166 27.16 6.23 -1.07
N ILE A 167 27.32 7.04 -2.13
CA ILE A 167 28.59 7.23 -2.85
C ILE A 167 29.43 8.38 -2.26
N PHE A 168 28.87 9.29 -1.44
CA PHE A 168 29.55 10.56 -1.10
C PHE A 168 29.44 11.10 0.33
N SER A 169 28.78 10.47 1.32
CA SER A 169 28.81 11.04 2.67
C SER A 169 28.64 10.08 3.85
N ASP A 170 29.44 10.41 4.88
CA ASP A 170 29.60 9.84 6.20
C ASP A 170 28.29 9.62 6.99
N GLU A 171 28.44 8.85 8.06
CA GLU A 171 27.47 8.24 8.99
C GLU A 171 26.43 9.18 9.67
N ASN A 172 26.30 10.44 9.25
CA ASN A 172 25.49 11.48 9.89
C ASN A 172 24.40 12.12 8.99
N GLU A 173 23.86 11.40 8.01
CA GLU A 173 22.66 11.88 7.31
C GLU A 173 21.39 11.74 8.18
N ASP A 174 20.77 12.86 8.51
CA ASP A 174 19.48 12.94 9.22
C ASP A 174 18.44 11.97 8.63
N ILE A 175 17.78 11.18 9.49
CA ILE A 175 16.69 10.25 9.12
C ILE A 175 15.58 10.95 8.31
N ASN A 176 15.40 12.25 8.53
CA ASN A 176 14.45 13.09 7.81
C ASN A 176 14.84 13.31 6.33
N ASN A 177 16.13 13.33 5.99
CA ASN A 177 16.58 13.43 4.60
C ASN A 177 16.41 12.09 3.87
N LYS A 178 16.65 10.96 4.55
CA LYS A 178 16.52 9.60 3.98
C LYS A 178 15.09 9.21 3.61
N ASN A 179 14.09 9.81 4.28
CA ASN A 179 12.67 9.50 4.08
C ASN A 179 11.84 10.73 3.71
N LYS A 180 12.47 11.73 3.09
CA LYS A 180 11.86 13.03 2.75
C LYS A 180 10.49 12.86 2.08
N TYR A 181 10.41 12.04 1.04
CA TYR A 181 9.18 11.90 0.24
C TYR A 181 8.10 11.14 1.00
N THR A 182 8.48 10.09 1.74
CA THR A 182 7.51 9.34 2.57
C THR A 182 6.93 10.21 3.67
N ILE A 183 7.72 11.12 4.28
CA ILE A 183 7.23 12.09 5.27
C ILE A 183 6.30 13.13 4.61
N GLU A 184 6.68 13.67 3.44
CA GLU A 184 5.87 14.63 2.69
C GLU A 184 4.49 14.06 2.34
N VAL A 185 4.46 12.87 1.74
CA VAL A 185 3.21 12.18 1.38
C VAL A 185 2.39 11.84 2.62
N LEU A 186 3.02 11.38 3.71
CA LEU A 186 2.31 11.10 4.96
C LEU A 186 1.64 12.36 5.51
N ASN A 187 2.34 13.49 5.55
CA ASN A 187 1.81 14.75 6.02
C ASN A 187 0.67 15.25 5.12
N SER A 188 0.82 15.10 3.80
CA SER A 188 -0.23 15.42 2.83
C SER A 188 -1.49 14.60 3.06
N ILE A 189 -1.41 13.27 3.12
CA ILE A 189 -2.56 12.39 3.38
C ILE A 189 -3.18 12.70 4.75
N ARG A 190 -2.35 12.81 5.79
CA ARG A 190 -2.80 13.06 7.17
C ARG A 190 -3.54 14.39 7.28
N GLY A 191 -3.05 15.44 6.62
CA GLY A 191 -3.65 16.77 6.62
C GLY A 191 -5.07 16.80 6.02
N LYS A 192 -5.48 15.76 5.28
CA LYS A 192 -6.80 15.68 4.65
C LYS A 192 -7.80 14.80 5.39
N ILE A 193 -7.39 14.10 6.44
CA ILE A 193 -8.29 13.24 7.24
C ILE A 193 -9.49 14.03 7.78
N GLY A 194 -9.27 15.29 8.20
CA GLY A 194 -10.33 16.15 8.74
C GLY A 194 -11.48 16.40 7.76
N ILE A 195 -11.24 16.38 6.45
CA ILE A 195 -12.25 16.63 5.40
C ILE A 195 -13.32 15.53 5.37
N VAL A 196 -12.93 14.30 5.71
CA VAL A 196 -13.76 13.09 5.57
C VAL A 196 -14.16 12.48 6.91
N LYS A 197 -13.75 13.09 8.04
CA LYS A 197 -14.01 12.60 9.40
C LYS A 197 -15.43 12.88 9.88
N GLY A 198 -16.08 13.94 9.39
CA GLY A 198 -17.38 14.40 9.92
C GLY A 198 -18.56 13.52 9.51
N ASP A 199 -18.86 13.50 8.21
CA ASP A 199 -20.09 12.84 7.72
C ASP A 199 -19.93 11.32 7.63
N ALA A 200 -20.92 10.59 8.15
CA ALA A 200 -20.91 9.12 8.16
C ALA A 200 -20.76 8.49 6.76
N GLU A 201 -21.31 9.13 5.72
CA GLU A 201 -21.20 8.68 4.33
C GLU A 201 -19.78 8.83 3.76
N LYS A 202 -19.00 9.77 4.30
CA LYS A 202 -17.60 10.04 3.92
C LYS A 202 -16.61 9.18 4.69
N HIS A 203 -17.06 8.38 5.66
CA HIS A 203 -16.19 7.49 6.44
C HIS A 203 -15.46 6.46 5.58
N GLY A 204 -15.95 6.13 4.37
CA GLY A 204 -15.18 5.35 3.41
C GLY A 204 -13.85 6.02 3.07
N GLY A 205 -13.86 7.33 2.80
CA GLY A 205 -12.67 8.12 2.56
C GLY A 205 -11.77 8.20 3.79
N PHE A 206 -12.35 8.43 4.97
CA PHE A 206 -11.62 8.41 6.25
C PHE A 206 -10.84 7.10 6.45
N VAL A 207 -11.52 5.97 6.26
CA VAL A 207 -10.93 4.63 6.39
C VAL A 207 -9.77 4.44 5.42
N ILE A 208 -9.86 4.91 4.18
CA ILE A 208 -8.78 4.80 3.19
C ILE A 208 -7.59 5.70 3.55
N LEU A 209 -7.83 6.96 3.94
CA LEU A 209 -6.74 7.86 4.32
C LEU A 209 -6.01 7.33 5.55
N MET A 210 -6.75 6.90 6.59
CA MET A 210 -6.19 6.28 7.79
C MET A 210 -5.39 5.01 7.47
N LEU A 211 -5.96 4.10 6.65
CA LEU A 211 -5.29 2.90 6.17
C LEU A 211 -3.91 3.20 5.57
N GLN A 212 -3.84 4.23 4.71
CA GLN A 212 -2.63 4.55 3.97
C GLN A 212 -1.63 5.34 4.81
N SER A 213 -2.11 6.21 5.71
CA SER A 213 -1.27 6.87 6.71
C SER A 213 -0.61 5.88 7.66
N ILE A 214 -1.35 4.87 8.14
CA ILE A 214 -0.78 3.79 8.97
C ILE A 214 0.32 3.07 8.21
N LYS A 215 0.08 2.68 6.95
CA LYS A 215 1.11 2.00 6.13
C LYS A 215 2.40 2.81 6.00
N LEU A 216 2.31 4.11 5.71
CA LEU A 216 3.50 4.98 5.63
C LEU A 216 4.19 5.12 6.99
N CYS A 217 3.41 5.29 8.06
CA CYS A 217 3.93 5.40 9.42
C CYS A 217 4.71 4.15 9.84
N MET A 218 4.19 2.96 9.52
CA MET A 218 4.88 1.69 9.76
C MET A 218 6.20 1.61 9.00
N LYS A 219 6.24 2.05 7.73
CA LYS A 219 7.48 2.08 6.93
C LYS A 219 8.54 3.02 7.52
N LEU A 220 8.14 4.15 8.09
CA LEU A 220 9.04 5.10 8.75
C LEU A 220 9.55 4.61 10.11
N ASN A 221 9.02 3.51 10.66
CA ASN A 221 9.30 3.05 12.02
C ASN A 221 9.10 4.12 13.12
N ASN A 222 8.25 5.13 12.85
CA ASN A 222 8.04 6.24 13.78
C ASN A 222 6.93 5.92 14.80
N MET A 223 7.34 5.42 15.96
CA MET A 223 6.46 5.01 17.07
C MET A 223 5.59 6.14 17.65
N GLN A 224 6.04 7.40 17.55
CA GLN A 224 5.33 8.54 18.13
C GLN A 224 4.07 8.89 17.33
N ILE A 225 4.14 8.83 16.00
CA ILE A 225 3.00 9.16 15.13
C ILE A 225 1.89 8.08 15.26
N THR A 226 2.24 6.82 15.49
CA THR A 226 1.32 5.69 15.69
C THR A 226 0.29 5.94 16.80
N SER A 227 0.67 6.61 17.90
CA SER A 227 -0.27 6.89 19.01
C SER A 227 -1.32 7.93 18.63
N SER A 228 -0.95 8.92 17.81
CA SER A 228 -1.88 9.96 17.34
C SER A 228 -2.98 9.35 16.45
N PHE A 229 -2.64 8.39 15.60
CA PHE A 229 -3.62 7.70 14.76
C PHE A 229 -4.59 6.86 15.58
N LEU A 230 -4.12 6.14 16.60
CA LEU A 230 -5.01 5.38 17.49
C LEU A 230 -6.00 6.30 18.22
N LYS A 231 -5.56 7.45 18.73
CA LYS A 231 -6.45 8.43 19.36
C LYS A 231 -7.52 8.93 18.38
N ILE A 232 -7.15 9.21 17.14
CA ILE A 232 -8.10 9.64 16.11
C ILE A 232 -9.11 8.51 15.82
N ILE A 233 -8.66 7.28 15.64
CA ILE A 233 -9.55 6.12 15.36
C ILE A 233 -10.50 5.88 16.52
N ASN A 234 -10.00 5.85 17.76
CA ASN A 234 -10.82 5.57 18.93
C ASN A 234 -11.80 6.69 19.26
N SER A 235 -11.50 7.94 18.87
CA SER A 235 -12.40 9.09 19.05
C SER A 235 -13.40 9.28 17.91
N THR A 236 -13.26 8.54 16.81
CA THR A 236 -14.15 8.64 15.65
C THR A 236 -15.12 7.47 15.67
N ASP A 237 -16.41 7.75 15.72
CA ASP A 237 -17.43 6.69 15.63
C ASP A 237 -17.62 6.29 14.16
N ILE A 238 -16.81 5.34 13.69
CA ILE A 238 -16.78 4.94 12.28
C ILE A 238 -18.03 4.12 11.95
N ASN A 239 -18.99 4.75 11.29
CA ASN A 239 -20.11 4.03 10.67
C ASN A 239 -19.64 3.18 9.47
N TYR A 240 -19.55 1.86 9.68
CA TYR A 240 -19.13 0.90 8.66
C TYR A 240 -20.22 0.55 7.63
N ALA A 241 -21.48 0.96 7.81
CA ALA A 241 -22.60 0.58 6.95
C ALA A 241 -22.44 1.09 5.50
N TYR A 242 -21.85 2.27 5.34
CA TYR A 242 -21.65 2.93 4.04
C TYR A 242 -20.36 2.48 3.33
N ILE A 243 -19.56 1.60 3.95
CA ILE A 243 -18.23 1.26 3.49
C ILE A 243 -18.25 -0.13 2.87
N PRO A 244 -17.86 -0.29 1.58
CA PRO A 244 -17.72 -1.61 1.00
C PRO A 244 -16.75 -2.48 1.80
N LYS A 245 -17.18 -3.70 2.10
CA LYS A 245 -16.50 -4.66 2.99
C LYS A 245 -15.01 -4.85 2.72
N LEU A 246 -14.60 -4.78 1.44
CA LEU A 246 -13.20 -4.86 1.03
C LEU A 246 -12.32 -3.80 1.72
N PHE A 247 -12.77 -2.55 1.79
CA PHE A 247 -11.99 -1.45 2.37
C PHE A 247 -11.88 -1.60 3.89
N ILE A 248 -12.95 -2.09 4.53
CA ILE A 248 -12.94 -2.38 5.97
C ILE A 248 -11.93 -3.48 6.29
N VAL A 249 -11.92 -4.56 5.51
CA VAL A 249 -10.95 -5.67 5.67
C VAL A 249 -9.51 -5.15 5.56
N LEU A 250 -9.22 -4.31 4.55
CA LEU A 250 -7.89 -3.73 4.39
C LEU A 250 -7.50 -2.86 5.59
N PHE A 251 -8.41 -1.98 6.02
CA PHE A 251 -8.19 -1.10 7.17
C PHE A 251 -7.94 -1.88 8.46
N LYS A 252 -8.75 -2.89 8.74
CA LYS A 252 -8.63 -3.75 9.92
C LYS A 252 -7.31 -4.50 9.93
N CYS A 253 -6.79 -4.93 8.77
CA CYS A 253 -5.46 -5.50 8.68
C CYS A 253 -4.34 -4.52 9.08
N GLU A 254 -4.39 -3.27 8.61
CA GLU A 254 -3.35 -2.29 8.99
C GLU A 254 -3.52 -1.79 10.43
N LEU A 255 -4.75 -1.68 10.91
CA LEU A 255 -5.05 -1.39 12.31
C LEU A 255 -4.52 -2.49 13.25
N GLY A 256 -4.67 -3.76 12.88
CA GLY A 256 -4.06 -4.87 13.63
C GLY A 256 -2.54 -4.76 13.73
N LYS A 257 -1.86 -4.34 12.64
CA LYS A 257 -0.40 -4.09 12.68
C LYS A 257 -0.04 -2.90 13.56
N LEU A 258 -0.87 -1.86 13.55
CA LEU A 258 -0.72 -0.70 14.43
C LEU A 258 -0.78 -1.10 15.90
N TYR A 259 -1.74 -1.95 16.28
CA TYR A 259 -1.85 -2.50 17.63
C TYR A 259 -0.66 -3.41 17.98
N LEU A 260 -0.19 -4.25 17.04
CA LEU A 260 1.04 -5.03 17.24
C LEU A 260 2.24 -4.13 17.55
N GLN A 261 2.40 -3.03 16.82
CA GLN A 261 3.48 -2.07 17.06
C GLN A 261 3.41 -1.46 18.47
N LYS A 262 2.21 -1.35 19.04
CA LYS A 262 1.96 -0.87 20.41
C LYS A 262 1.92 -1.98 21.47
N MET A 263 2.23 -3.22 21.10
CA MET A 263 2.16 -4.40 21.97
C MET A 263 0.76 -4.70 22.52
N GLU A 264 -0.29 -4.19 21.88
CA GLU A 264 -1.69 -4.45 22.24
C GLU A 264 -2.18 -5.74 21.54
N TYR A 265 -1.63 -6.88 21.94
CA TYR A 265 -1.78 -8.16 21.22
C TYR A 265 -3.22 -8.66 21.09
N GLU A 266 -4.04 -8.50 22.13
CA GLU A 266 -5.43 -8.95 22.11
C GLU A 266 -6.27 -8.17 21.11
N LYS A 267 -6.11 -6.84 21.08
CA LYS A 267 -6.78 -5.99 20.10
C LYS A 267 -6.30 -6.31 18.69
N ALA A 268 -4.98 -6.45 18.50
CA ALA A 268 -4.42 -6.84 17.22
C ALA A 268 -5.02 -8.16 16.71
N GLU A 269 -5.08 -9.18 17.57
CA GLU A 269 -5.64 -10.48 17.25
C GLU A 269 -7.11 -10.38 16.82
N ASN A 270 -7.93 -9.63 17.56
CA ASN A 270 -9.34 -9.42 17.22
C ASN A 270 -9.51 -8.80 15.84
N GLU A 271 -8.71 -7.78 15.51
CA GLU A 271 -8.78 -7.13 14.20
C GLU A 271 -8.34 -8.05 13.06
N PHE A 272 -7.30 -8.86 13.27
CA PHE A 272 -6.87 -9.83 12.26
C PHE A 272 -7.87 -10.96 12.07
N ILE A 273 -8.47 -11.48 13.14
CA ILE A 273 -9.51 -12.52 13.06
C ILE A 273 -10.71 -12.00 12.28
N TRP A 274 -11.16 -10.78 12.58
CA TRP A 274 -12.27 -10.15 11.87
C TRP A 274 -11.92 -10.01 10.37
N ALA A 275 -10.74 -9.49 10.04
CA ALA A 275 -10.30 -9.32 8.66
C ALA A 275 -10.16 -10.65 7.92
N PHE A 276 -9.61 -11.68 8.56
CA PHE A 276 -9.49 -13.02 7.98
C PHE A 276 -10.87 -13.64 7.71
N SER A 277 -11.82 -13.52 8.63
CA SER A 277 -13.16 -14.08 8.50
C SER A 277 -13.98 -13.38 7.41
N ASN A 278 -13.76 -12.07 7.22
CA ASN A 278 -14.49 -11.24 6.28
C ASN A 278 -13.83 -11.08 4.90
N SER A 279 -12.61 -11.58 4.73
CA SER A 279 -11.89 -11.54 3.44
C SER A 279 -12.37 -12.62 2.45
N GLN A 280 -12.27 -12.31 1.15
CA GLN A 280 -12.65 -13.25 0.08
C GLN A 280 -11.80 -14.53 0.12
N LYS A 281 -12.45 -15.70 0.08
CA LYS A 281 -11.79 -17.02 0.12
C LYS A 281 -10.77 -17.23 -1.01
N ASN A 282 -11.02 -16.64 -2.18
CA ASN A 282 -10.16 -16.76 -3.37
C ASN A 282 -8.83 -15.99 -3.24
N LYS A 283 -8.72 -15.04 -2.30
CA LYS A 283 -7.50 -14.25 -2.10
C LYS A 283 -6.53 -14.96 -1.15
N ILE A 284 -6.06 -16.15 -1.54
CA ILE A 284 -5.24 -17.04 -0.70
C ILE A 284 -3.97 -16.35 -0.19
N ALA A 285 -3.24 -15.64 -1.05
CA ALA A 285 -2.00 -14.96 -0.66
C ALA A 285 -2.23 -13.85 0.39
N PHE A 286 -3.33 -13.10 0.26
CA PHE A 286 -3.68 -12.06 1.23
C PHE A 286 -4.10 -12.68 2.57
N ARG A 287 -4.95 -13.71 2.53
CA ARG A 287 -5.37 -14.48 3.71
C ARG A 287 -4.20 -15.13 4.42
N LYS A 288 -3.22 -15.64 3.67
CA LYS A 288 -1.98 -16.21 4.21
C LYS A 288 -1.23 -15.19 5.07
N LYS A 289 -1.09 -13.94 4.61
CA LYS A 289 -0.43 -12.87 5.37
C LYS A 289 -1.14 -12.54 6.68
N ILE A 290 -2.48 -12.43 6.65
CA ILE A 290 -3.27 -12.22 7.87
C ILE A 290 -3.11 -13.40 8.83
N LEU A 291 -3.17 -14.63 8.29
CA LEU A 291 -3.03 -15.84 9.09
C LEU A 291 -1.66 -15.95 9.74
N GLN A 292 -0.58 -15.56 9.05
CA GLN A 292 0.75 -15.48 9.64
C GLN A 292 0.79 -14.54 10.85
N ALA A 293 0.18 -13.35 10.75
CA ALA A 293 0.10 -12.42 11.88
C ALA A 293 -0.66 -13.01 13.07
N ILE A 294 -1.80 -13.68 12.82
CA ILE A 294 -2.58 -14.36 13.87
C ILE A 294 -1.76 -15.48 14.52
N ILE A 295 -1.08 -16.31 13.71
CA ILE A 295 -0.25 -17.40 14.22
C ILE A 295 0.85 -16.84 15.11
N SER A 296 1.56 -15.80 14.66
CA SER A 296 2.63 -15.18 15.44
C SER A 296 2.14 -14.71 16.82
N ILE A 297 0.95 -14.10 16.92
CA ILE A 297 0.37 -13.69 18.21
C ILE A 297 0.00 -14.91 19.07
N ARG A 298 -0.65 -15.92 18.47
CA ARG A 298 -1.16 -17.08 19.19
C ARG A 298 -0.06 -18.00 19.70
N LEU A 299 1.03 -18.15 18.95
CA LEU A 299 2.19 -18.92 19.39
C LEU A 299 2.75 -18.37 20.71
N ASN A 300 2.69 -17.05 20.90
CA ASN A 300 3.14 -16.41 22.14
C ASN A 300 2.29 -16.75 23.35
N LYS A 301 1.01 -17.08 23.11
CA LYS A 301 0.07 -17.55 24.13
C LYS A 301 0.12 -19.08 24.31
N GLY A 302 1.02 -19.78 23.63
CA GLY A 302 1.04 -21.26 23.61
C GLY A 302 -0.14 -21.88 22.85
N ILE A 303 -0.85 -21.10 22.03
CA ILE A 303 -2.00 -21.57 21.25
C ILE A 303 -1.53 -21.96 19.85
N TYR A 304 -1.68 -23.23 19.50
CA TYR A 304 -1.14 -23.78 18.25
C TYR A 304 -2.23 -23.95 17.18
N PRO A 305 -1.99 -23.50 15.93
CA PRO A 305 -2.91 -23.74 14.82
C PRO A 305 -2.93 -25.23 14.42
N PRO A 306 -4.06 -25.76 13.91
CA PRO A 306 -4.14 -27.13 13.44
C PRO A 306 -3.26 -27.34 12.19
N LYS A 307 -2.59 -28.49 12.11
CA LYS A 307 -1.66 -28.83 11.00
C LYS A 307 -2.32 -28.73 9.62
N ASN A 308 -3.60 -29.08 9.51
CA ASN A 308 -4.36 -28.99 8.25
C ASN A 308 -4.51 -27.54 7.75
N LEU A 309 -4.67 -26.58 8.66
CA LEU A 309 -4.74 -25.16 8.32
C LEU A 309 -3.38 -24.66 7.79
N LEU A 310 -2.28 -25.09 8.41
CA LEU A 310 -0.93 -24.74 7.95
C LEU A 310 -0.64 -25.29 6.56
N LYS A 311 -0.99 -26.56 6.31
CA LYS A 311 -0.85 -27.17 4.98
C LYS A 311 -1.68 -26.42 3.92
N LYS A 312 -2.93 -26.08 4.23
CA LYS A 312 -3.83 -25.37 3.30
C LYS A 312 -3.26 -24.03 2.79
N TYR A 313 -2.48 -23.33 3.61
CA TYR A 313 -1.88 -22.04 3.26
C TYR A 313 -0.38 -22.11 2.93
N ASN A 314 0.19 -23.31 2.77
CA ASN A 314 1.62 -23.54 2.55
C ASN A 314 2.49 -22.82 3.61
N LEU A 315 2.15 -23.04 4.88
CA LEU A 315 2.82 -22.48 6.06
C LEU A 315 3.62 -23.57 6.81
N HIS A 316 4.38 -24.38 6.05
CA HIS A 316 5.14 -25.51 6.59
C HIS A 316 6.19 -25.10 7.63
N ILE A 317 6.78 -23.92 7.48
CA ILE A 317 7.79 -23.36 8.40
C ILE A 317 7.27 -23.35 9.85
N TYR A 318 5.98 -23.07 10.06
CA TYR A 318 5.39 -23.04 11.40
C TYR A 318 5.22 -24.44 12.01
N ILE A 319 5.26 -25.52 11.21
CA ILE A 319 5.15 -26.89 11.73
C ILE A 319 6.38 -27.21 12.58
N ASP A 320 7.58 -26.89 12.08
CA ASP A 320 8.85 -27.16 12.76
C ASP A 320 9.06 -26.24 13.97
N ILE A 321 8.57 -24.98 13.87
CA ILE A 321 8.54 -24.04 15.00
C ILE A 321 7.62 -24.56 16.11
N ILE A 322 6.41 -24.99 15.78
CA ILE A 322 5.48 -25.55 16.77
C ILE A 322 6.04 -26.84 17.38
N TYR A 323 6.72 -27.66 16.57
CA TYR A 323 7.34 -28.89 17.05
C TYR A 323 8.46 -28.61 18.07
N SER A 324 9.37 -27.69 17.77
CA SER A 324 10.41 -27.27 18.72
C SER A 324 9.84 -26.67 19.99
N MET A 325 8.84 -25.79 19.89
CA MET A 325 8.16 -25.20 21.04
C MET A 325 7.52 -26.26 21.94
N LYS A 326 6.79 -27.22 21.36
CA LYS A 326 6.15 -28.31 22.13
C LYS A 326 7.15 -29.23 22.83
N ARG A 327 8.34 -29.41 22.26
CA ARG A 327 9.42 -30.25 22.81
C ARG A 327 10.36 -29.49 23.76
N GLY A 328 10.23 -28.16 23.87
CA GLY A 328 11.18 -27.33 24.61
C GLY A 328 12.59 -27.34 24.00
N ASN A 329 12.75 -27.70 22.73
CA ASN A 329 14.05 -27.83 22.08
C ASN A 329 14.51 -26.49 21.49
N ILE A 330 15.28 -25.75 22.28
CA ILE A 330 15.81 -24.42 21.94
C ILE A 330 16.78 -24.48 20.76
N PHE A 331 17.57 -25.54 20.64
CA PHE A 331 18.52 -25.70 19.54
C PHE A 331 17.81 -25.86 18.19
N LEU A 332 16.81 -26.76 18.13
CA LEU A 332 15.99 -26.97 16.94
C LEU A 332 15.25 -25.69 16.56
N TYR A 333 14.71 -24.99 17.55
CA TYR A 333 14.05 -23.72 17.35
C TYR A 333 14.97 -22.66 16.73
N ASN A 334 16.14 -22.42 17.32
CA ASN A 334 17.10 -21.43 16.83
C ASN A 334 17.56 -21.76 15.41
N ASN A 335 17.81 -23.04 15.12
CA ASN A 335 18.20 -23.50 13.79
C ASN A 335 17.09 -23.20 12.75
N VAL A 336 15.82 -23.51 13.08
CA VAL A 336 14.68 -23.20 12.20
C VAL A 336 14.55 -21.69 11.96
N ILE A 337 14.67 -20.87 13.02
CA ILE A 337 14.59 -19.40 12.88
C ILE A 337 15.74 -18.84 12.04
N GLN A 338 16.97 -19.35 12.21
CA GLN A 338 18.13 -18.94 11.42
C GLN A 338 17.96 -19.30 9.93
N ASN A 339 17.56 -20.55 9.64
CA ASN A 339 17.38 -21.04 8.27
C ASN A 339 16.27 -20.29 7.52
N PHE A 340 15.24 -19.82 8.23
CA PHE A 340 14.13 -19.07 7.64
C PHE A 340 14.18 -17.57 7.94
N SER A 341 15.32 -17.04 8.41
CA SER A 341 15.48 -15.62 8.78
C SER A 341 15.09 -14.66 7.65
N LYS A 342 15.52 -14.96 6.42
CA LYS A 342 15.16 -14.20 5.20
C LYS A 342 13.66 -14.21 4.93
N TYR A 343 13.00 -15.34 5.12
CA TYR A 343 11.55 -15.47 4.96
C TYR A 343 10.77 -14.60 5.95
N PHE A 344 11.22 -14.55 7.21
CA PHE A 344 10.60 -13.70 8.23
C PHE A 344 10.85 -12.21 7.95
N PHE A 345 12.02 -11.87 7.41
CA PHE A 345 12.36 -10.51 7.00
C PHE A 345 11.47 -10.02 5.86
N GLU A 346 11.39 -10.77 4.76
CA GLU A 346 10.62 -10.40 3.57
C GLU A 346 9.10 -10.35 3.81
N ASN A 347 8.58 -11.07 4.81
CA ASN A 347 7.16 -11.05 5.15
C ASN A 347 6.78 -9.98 6.18
N GLY A 348 7.70 -9.07 6.52
CA GLY A 348 7.43 -7.99 7.49
C GLY A 348 7.24 -8.49 8.92
N LEU A 349 7.59 -9.75 9.20
CA LEU A 349 7.61 -10.30 10.56
C LEU A 349 8.88 -9.84 11.31
N ASN A 350 9.91 -9.35 10.61
CA ASN A 350 11.12 -8.72 11.18
C ASN A 350 11.30 -7.22 10.84
N GLU A 351 10.35 -6.55 10.16
CA GLU A 351 10.55 -5.16 9.67
C GLU A 351 10.62 -4.09 10.80
N SER A 352 10.39 -4.48 12.06
CA SER A 352 10.97 -3.74 13.18
C SER A 352 12.48 -4.03 13.22
N LYS A 353 13.29 -3.20 12.54
CA LYS A 353 14.75 -3.18 12.68
C LYS A 353 15.24 -2.94 14.13
N THR A 354 14.34 -2.66 15.07
CA THR A 354 14.57 -2.87 16.50
C THR A 354 14.09 -4.27 16.84
N THR A 355 15.00 -5.23 17.06
CA THR A 355 15.00 -6.25 18.14
C THR A 355 13.72 -7.03 18.51
N HIS A 356 12.56 -6.76 17.91
CA HIS A 356 11.26 -7.13 18.45
C HIS A 356 10.79 -8.45 17.90
N SER A 357 11.14 -8.86 16.67
CA SER A 357 10.81 -10.21 16.15
C SER A 357 11.63 -11.34 16.77
N HIS A 358 12.89 -11.08 17.08
CA HIS A 358 13.66 -11.94 17.96
C HIS A 358 13.05 -11.98 19.38
N PHE A 359 12.48 -10.88 19.87
CA PHE A 359 11.73 -10.80 21.14
C PHE A 359 10.35 -11.49 21.10
N TYR A 360 9.62 -11.43 19.97
CA TYR A 360 8.28 -11.99 19.77
C TYR A 360 8.32 -13.51 19.96
N LEU A 361 9.42 -14.12 19.60
CA LEU A 361 9.62 -15.56 19.54
C LEU A 361 10.52 -16.04 20.72
N SER A 362 11.36 -15.18 21.31
CA SER A 362 12.17 -15.53 22.50
C SER A 362 11.40 -15.45 23.83
N HIS A 363 10.42 -14.56 23.99
CA HIS A 363 9.61 -14.50 25.23
C HIS A 363 8.85 -15.80 25.51
N VAL A 364 8.43 -16.52 24.45
CA VAL A 364 7.75 -17.82 24.54
C VAL A 364 8.63 -18.88 25.22
N LEU A 365 9.95 -18.80 25.05
CA LEU A 365 10.91 -19.72 25.69
C LEU A 365 11.19 -19.37 27.15
N VAL A 366 11.07 -18.10 27.53
CA VAL A 366 11.24 -17.65 28.93
C VAL A 366 9.98 -17.97 29.75
N ASP A 367 8.79 -17.79 29.20
CA ASP A 367 7.54 -18.07 29.90
C ASP A 367 7.14 -19.56 29.90
N SER A 368 7.53 -20.34 28.88
CA SER A 368 7.39 -21.81 28.93
C SER A 368 8.24 -22.44 30.04
N ARG A 369 9.37 -21.85 30.41
CA ARG A 369 10.13 -22.25 31.62
C ARG A 369 9.36 -21.93 32.91
N ARG A 370 8.68 -20.78 33.00
CA ARG A 370 7.89 -20.39 34.18
C ARG A 370 6.58 -21.17 34.33
N GLY A 371 6.00 -21.63 33.23
CA GLY A 371 4.82 -22.51 33.23
C GLY A 371 5.14 -23.97 33.57
N ALA A 372 6.33 -24.45 33.21
CA ALA A 372 6.79 -25.80 33.55
C ALA A 372 7.19 -25.96 35.02
N THR A 373 7.73 -24.90 35.65
CA THR A 373 8.09 -24.94 37.08
C THR A 373 6.90 -24.84 38.03
N LYS A 374 5.74 -24.33 37.58
CA LYS A 374 4.51 -24.26 38.40
C LYS A 374 3.65 -25.53 38.40
N LYS A 375 4.02 -26.58 37.66
CA LYS A 375 3.33 -27.88 37.64
C LYS A 375 4.04 -28.97 38.46
N HIS A 376 5.08 -28.61 39.18
CA HIS A 376 5.74 -29.47 40.16
C HIS A 376 5.78 -28.76 41.52
N HIS A 377 4.60 -28.62 42.12
CA HIS A 377 4.44 -28.52 43.57
C HIS A 377 3.24 -29.34 43.99
#